data_AF-A0A6N4QZL9-F1
#
_entry.id   AF-A0A6N4QZL9-F1
#
_cell.length_a   1.000
_cell.length_b   1.000
_cell.length_c   1.000
_cell.angle_alpha   90.00
_cell.angle_beta   90.00
_cell.angle_gamma   90.00
#
_symmetry.space_group_name_H-M   'P 1'
#
loop_
_entity.id
_entity.type
_entity.pdbx_description
1 polymer ?
#
loop_
_entity_poly.entity_id
_entity_poly.type
_entity_poly.pdbx_seq_one_letter_code
_entity_poly.pdbx_strand_id
1 'polypeptide(L)'
;MDPIKKAIQERERLKESERTENLRERSRAERMERLKRSFASFFEFVGETSLWIGLKRYFRFFLADFWIVNYSLIIFLLLFSLPTFYVLCLVPDFFESPMVKTLALIPPVILCIEWFRKLLFERALKNLTISVNGYRDVLEHPESGFYKWFVLELNVASDRNQEAISALLESFTIRAKKLFYMHDWDIKEPRTFWKHSANVASGSANSRVVLLLLRDLLVKLDRLHRFEPSIRSVNIKILSGPIEVEARVNQSNSD
;
A
#
# COMPACT_ATOMS: atom_id res chain seq x y z
N MET A 1 54.46 -8.16 -44.36
CA MET A 1 54.21 -6.99 -43.49
C MET A 1 54.87 -7.27 -42.16
N ASP A 2 55.69 -6.34 -41.66
CA ASP A 2 56.51 -6.53 -40.46
C ASP A 2 55.61 -6.73 -39.21
N PRO A 3 55.77 -7.82 -38.43
CA PRO A 3 54.87 -8.12 -37.31
C PRO A 3 54.86 -7.02 -36.23
N ILE A 4 55.97 -6.32 -36.06
CA ILE A 4 56.09 -5.18 -35.13
C ILE A 4 55.23 -4.00 -35.62
N LYS A 5 55.23 -3.71 -36.93
CA LYS A 5 54.41 -2.63 -37.50
C LYS A 5 52.92 -2.96 -37.40
N LYS A 6 52.54 -4.23 -37.55
CA LYS A 6 51.16 -4.69 -37.36
C LYS A 6 50.68 -4.51 -35.92
N ALA A 7 51.51 -4.88 -34.94
CA ALA A 7 51.20 -4.72 -33.52
C ALA A 7 51.07 -3.25 -33.09
N ILE A 8 51.90 -2.36 -33.64
CA ILE A 8 51.80 -0.91 -33.40
C ILE A 8 50.50 -0.35 -33.97
N GLN A 9 50.16 -0.72 -35.21
CA GLN A 9 48.93 -0.26 -35.86
C GLN A 9 47.67 -0.76 -35.15
N GLU A 10 47.68 -1.99 -34.64
CA GLU A 10 46.57 -2.57 -33.88
C GLU A 10 46.41 -1.91 -32.51
N ARG A 11 47.53 -1.57 -31.84
CA ARG A 11 47.52 -0.79 -30.59
C ARG A 11 46.98 0.63 -30.78
N GLU A 12 47.31 1.28 -31.90
CA GLU A 12 46.77 2.61 -32.23
C GLU A 12 45.27 2.55 -32.51
N ARG A 13 44.80 1.55 -33.28
CA ARG A 13 43.36 1.33 -33.51
C ARG A 13 42.59 1.06 -32.22
N LEU A 14 43.14 0.25 -31.31
CA LEU A 14 42.51 -0.04 -30.02
C LEU A 14 42.44 1.21 -29.12
N LYS A 15 43.48 2.06 -29.14
CA LYS A 15 43.46 3.34 -28.42
C LYS A 15 42.43 4.32 -28.99
N GLU A 16 42.25 4.34 -30.31
CA GLU A 16 41.22 5.16 -30.95
C GLU A 16 39.82 4.65 -30.62
N SER A 17 39.58 3.33 -30.66
CA SER A 17 38.28 2.76 -30.29
C SER A 17 37.95 3.05 -28.83
N GLU A 18 38.89 2.87 -27.92
CA GLU A 18 38.71 3.14 -26.48
C GLU A 18 38.40 4.62 -26.19
N ARG A 19 39.03 5.55 -26.94
CA ARG A 19 38.71 6.98 -26.84
C ARG A 19 37.30 7.28 -27.34
N THR A 20 36.89 6.69 -28.46
CA THR A 20 35.53 6.91 -29.00
C THR A 20 34.44 6.33 -28.11
N GLU A 21 34.71 5.19 -27.46
CA GLU A 21 33.79 4.53 -26.54
C GLU A 21 33.62 5.35 -25.26
N ASN A 22 34.72 5.83 -24.67
CA ASN A 22 34.69 6.74 -23.52
C ASN A 22 33.93 8.05 -23.80
N LEU A 23 34.09 8.63 -25.00
CA LEU A 23 33.32 9.82 -25.41
C LEU A 23 31.82 9.52 -25.58
N ARG A 24 31.48 8.35 -26.12
CA ARG A 24 30.08 7.88 -26.22
C ARG A 24 29.46 7.62 -24.86
N GLU A 25 30.18 7.06 -23.91
CA GLU A 25 29.70 6.86 -22.54
C GLU A 25 29.48 8.18 -21.81
N ARG A 26 30.42 9.13 -21.91
CA ARG A 26 30.27 10.47 -21.33
C ARG A 26 29.07 11.22 -21.91
N SER A 27 28.90 11.19 -23.23
CA SER A 27 27.73 11.82 -23.88
C SER A 27 26.40 11.14 -23.52
N ARG A 28 26.37 9.82 -23.31
CA ARG A 28 25.20 9.10 -22.79
C ARG A 28 24.89 9.48 -21.34
N ALA A 29 25.90 9.55 -20.49
CA ALA A 29 25.76 9.97 -19.10
C ALA A 29 25.22 11.41 -19.01
N GLU A 30 25.78 12.34 -19.78
CA GLU A 30 25.30 13.73 -19.84
C GLU A 30 23.86 13.85 -20.36
N ARG A 31 23.49 13.06 -21.39
CA ARG A 31 22.11 13.03 -21.89
C ARG A 31 21.15 12.50 -20.84
N MET A 32 21.53 11.44 -20.13
CA MET A 32 20.71 10.85 -19.07
C MET A 32 20.60 11.80 -17.87
N GLU A 33 21.65 12.56 -17.55
CA GLU A 33 21.64 13.56 -16.49
C GLU A 33 20.78 14.77 -16.86
N ARG A 34 20.85 15.26 -18.11
CA ARG A 34 19.93 16.29 -18.62
C ARG A 34 18.48 15.83 -18.61
N LEU A 35 18.22 14.58 -19.01
CA LEU A 35 16.88 13.99 -18.92
C LEU A 35 16.41 13.90 -17.47
N LYS A 36 17.24 13.41 -16.54
CA LYS A 36 16.89 13.36 -15.11
C LYS A 36 16.56 14.75 -14.56
N ARG A 37 17.37 15.76 -14.88
CA ARG A 37 17.12 17.15 -14.47
C ARG A 37 15.82 17.70 -15.08
N SER A 38 15.58 17.43 -16.37
CA SER A 38 14.36 17.85 -17.07
C SER A 38 13.12 17.17 -16.53
N PHE A 39 13.20 15.88 -16.18
CA PHE A 39 12.11 15.15 -15.53
C PHE A 39 11.88 15.68 -14.12
N ALA A 40 12.95 15.88 -13.33
CA ALA A 40 12.85 16.43 -11.98
C ALA A 40 12.19 17.82 -12.00
N SER A 41 12.65 18.73 -12.87
CA SER A 41 12.06 20.06 -13.00
C SER A 41 10.63 20.04 -13.53
N PHE A 42 10.29 19.09 -14.41
CA PHE A 42 8.91 18.90 -14.88
C PHE A 42 8.00 18.39 -13.76
N PHE A 43 8.46 17.42 -12.95
CA PHE A 43 7.70 16.92 -11.80
C PHE A 43 7.60 17.93 -10.66
N GLU A 44 8.60 18.78 -10.48
CA GLU A 44 8.61 19.89 -9.51
C GLU A 44 7.63 20.99 -9.96
N PHE A 45 7.69 21.39 -11.22
CA PHE A 45 6.75 22.36 -11.82
C PHE A 45 5.29 21.86 -11.81
N VAL A 46 5.07 20.60 -12.21
CA VAL A 46 3.75 19.97 -12.10
C VAL A 46 3.34 19.83 -10.63
N GLY A 47 4.27 19.48 -9.75
CA GLY A 47 4.11 19.40 -8.29
C GLY A 47 3.54 20.66 -7.62
N GLU A 48 3.92 21.83 -8.12
CA GLU A 48 3.57 23.15 -7.57
C GLU A 48 2.31 23.78 -8.19
N THR A 49 1.77 23.22 -9.27
CA THR A 49 0.53 23.74 -9.86
C THR A 49 -0.69 23.44 -8.98
N SER A 50 -1.55 24.45 -8.78
CA SER A 50 -2.80 24.33 -8.01
C SER A 50 -3.73 23.23 -8.53
N LEU A 51 -3.71 22.97 -9.83
CA LEU A 51 -4.40 21.85 -10.46
C LEU A 51 -3.83 20.50 -10.03
N TRP A 52 -2.52 20.33 -9.92
CA TRP A 52 -1.93 19.07 -9.46
C TRP A 52 -2.02 18.90 -7.95
N ILE A 53 -1.99 19.97 -7.16
CA ILE A 53 -2.32 19.94 -5.73
C ILE A 53 -3.80 19.54 -5.55
N GLY A 54 -4.69 20.09 -6.38
CA GLY A 54 -6.10 19.71 -6.46
C GLY A 54 -6.29 18.26 -6.90
N LEU A 55 -5.57 17.81 -7.94
CA LEU A 55 -5.60 16.44 -8.44
C LEU A 55 -4.97 15.48 -7.44
N LYS A 56 -3.93 15.87 -6.70
CA LYS A 56 -3.28 15.07 -5.65
C LYS A 56 -4.15 15.02 -4.40
N ARG A 57 -4.91 16.07 -4.08
CA ARG A 57 -5.98 16.03 -3.06
C ARG A 57 -7.15 15.18 -3.52
N TYR A 58 -7.56 15.27 -4.79
CA TYR A 58 -8.64 14.48 -5.36
C TYR A 58 -8.25 13.01 -5.49
N PHE A 59 -7.06 12.69 -5.99
CA PHE A 59 -6.47 11.36 -5.97
C PHE A 59 -6.22 10.91 -4.55
N ARG A 60 -5.83 11.75 -3.59
CA ARG A 60 -5.65 11.34 -2.19
C ARG A 60 -6.97 11.13 -1.48
N PHE A 61 -8.05 11.84 -1.84
CA PHE A 61 -9.42 11.58 -1.37
C PHE A 61 -10.01 10.35 -2.05
N PHE A 62 -9.83 10.21 -3.36
CA PHE A 62 -10.29 9.07 -4.14
C PHE A 62 -9.50 7.81 -3.79
N LEU A 63 -8.16 7.88 -3.67
CA LEU A 63 -7.29 6.85 -3.06
C LEU A 63 -7.52 6.75 -1.56
N ALA A 64 -8.00 7.77 -0.85
CA ALA A 64 -8.41 7.59 0.54
C ALA A 64 -9.70 6.82 0.59
N ASP A 65 -10.67 6.99 -0.30
CA ASP A 65 -11.92 6.21 -0.43
C ASP A 65 -11.70 4.83 -1.09
N PHE A 66 -10.65 4.70 -1.91
CA PHE A 66 -10.14 3.44 -2.45
C PHE A 66 -9.21 2.71 -1.48
N TRP A 67 -8.43 3.41 -0.65
CA TRP A 67 -7.74 2.86 0.53
C TRP A 67 -8.77 2.52 1.60
N ILE A 68 -9.76 3.41 1.70
CA ILE A 68 -11.13 3.46 2.25
C ILE A 68 -11.94 2.19 2.07
N VAL A 69 -11.77 1.56 0.90
CA VAL A 69 -12.54 0.42 0.37
C VAL A 69 -13.88 0.32 1.07
N ASN A 70 -14.71 1.35 0.86
CA ASN A 70 -16.10 1.22 1.22
C ASN A 70 -16.62 0.11 0.30
N TYR A 71 -16.64 -1.13 0.77
CA TYR A 71 -17.12 -2.26 -0.01
C TYR A 71 -18.53 -1.97 -0.50
N SER A 72 -19.32 -1.18 0.23
CA SER A 72 -20.59 -0.67 -0.25
C SER A 72 -20.43 0.30 -1.42
N LEU A 73 -19.45 1.20 -1.45
CA LEU A 73 -19.17 2.07 -2.61
C LEU A 73 -18.57 1.30 -3.79
N ILE A 74 -17.74 0.29 -3.57
CA ILE A 74 -17.24 -0.60 -4.63
C ILE A 74 -18.37 -1.47 -5.16
N ILE A 75 -19.19 -2.05 -4.30
CA ILE A 75 -20.39 -2.82 -4.67
C ILE A 75 -21.39 -1.89 -5.37
N PHE A 76 -21.54 -0.64 -4.94
CA PHE A 76 -22.40 0.36 -5.58
C PHE A 76 -21.84 0.80 -6.93
N LEU A 77 -20.53 1.04 -7.06
CA LEU A 77 -19.86 1.31 -8.34
C LEU A 77 -19.97 0.10 -9.29
N LEU A 78 -19.84 -1.13 -8.77
CA LEU A 78 -20.04 -2.36 -9.52
C LEU A 78 -21.51 -2.52 -9.94
N LEU A 79 -22.46 -2.27 -9.03
CA LEU A 79 -23.91 -2.30 -9.28
C LEU A 79 -24.37 -1.21 -10.23
N PHE A 80 -23.76 -0.03 -10.21
CA PHE A 80 -24.03 1.05 -11.19
C PHE A 80 -23.37 0.75 -12.53
N SER A 81 -22.21 0.08 -12.51
CA SER A 81 -21.54 -0.34 -13.72
C SER A 81 -22.22 -1.49 -14.44
N LEU A 82 -22.96 -2.36 -13.73
CA LEU A 82 -23.67 -3.50 -14.31
C LEU A 82 -24.74 -3.08 -15.35
N PRO A 83 -25.64 -2.12 -15.04
CA PRO A 83 -26.55 -1.51 -16.03
C PRO A 83 -25.81 -0.80 -17.15
N THR A 84 -24.70 -0.11 -16.86
CA THR A 84 -23.91 0.54 -17.92
C THR A 84 -23.33 -0.51 -18.85
N PHE A 85 -22.77 -1.60 -18.32
CA PHE A 85 -22.21 -2.73 -19.06
C PHE A 85 -23.29 -3.45 -19.89
N TYR A 86 -24.48 -3.64 -19.31
CA TYR A 86 -25.63 -4.24 -19.99
C TYR A 86 -26.13 -3.38 -21.16
N VAL A 87 -26.30 -2.08 -20.96
CA VAL A 87 -26.67 -1.12 -22.01
C VAL A 87 -25.55 -1.01 -23.07
N LEU A 88 -24.29 -1.04 -22.64
CA LEU A 88 -23.10 -1.06 -23.51
C LEU A 88 -23.01 -2.31 -24.40
N CYS A 89 -23.43 -3.47 -23.91
CA CYS A 89 -23.49 -4.71 -24.70
C CYS A 89 -24.66 -4.74 -25.69
N LEU A 90 -25.74 -4.00 -25.43
CA LEU A 90 -26.94 -3.95 -26.27
C LEU A 90 -26.86 -2.87 -27.37
N VAL A 91 -26.10 -1.80 -27.16
CA VAL A 91 -25.96 -0.69 -28.13
C VAL A 91 -24.47 -0.41 -28.39
N PRO A 92 -23.86 -1.07 -29.40
CA PRO A 92 -22.43 -0.96 -29.69
C PRO A 92 -21.94 0.46 -29.97
N ASP A 93 -22.79 1.32 -30.53
CA ASP A 93 -22.43 2.70 -30.90
C ASP A 93 -22.14 3.58 -29.67
N PHE A 94 -22.65 3.23 -28.48
CA PHE A 94 -22.30 3.92 -27.23
C PHE A 94 -20.82 3.73 -26.85
N PHE A 95 -20.16 2.68 -27.36
CA PHE A 95 -18.74 2.48 -27.17
C PHE A 95 -17.92 3.51 -27.95
N GLU A 96 -18.44 4.25 -28.92
CA GLU A 96 -17.65 5.29 -29.61
C GLU A 96 -17.36 6.48 -28.70
N SER A 97 -18.20 6.73 -27.69
CA SER A 97 -18.02 7.82 -26.74
C SER A 97 -16.84 7.55 -25.79
N PRO A 98 -15.79 8.40 -25.78
CA PRO A 98 -14.63 8.22 -24.91
C PRO A 98 -15.00 8.31 -23.41
N MET A 99 -16.05 9.04 -23.06
CA MET A 99 -16.54 9.14 -21.67
C MET A 99 -17.08 7.80 -21.17
N VAL A 100 -17.81 7.08 -22.02
CA VAL A 100 -18.43 5.80 -21.69
C VAL A 100 -17.37 4.69 -21.58
N LYS A 101 -16.37 4.69 -22.48
CA LYS A 101 -15.19 3.79 -22.35
C LYS A 101 -14.46 3.99 -21.02
N THR A 102 -14.30 5.25 -20.60
CA THR A 102 -13.60 5.59 -19.36
C THR A 102 -14.38 5.11 -18.13
N LEU A 103 -15.70 5.31 -18.10
CA LEU A 103 -16.56 4.81 -17.02
C LEU A 103 -16.58 3.28 -16.95
N ALA A 104 -16.61 2.59 -18.09
CA ALA A 104 -16.58 1.14 -18.17
C ALA A 104 -15.27 0.51 -17.65
N LEU A 105 -14.16 1.27 -17.67
CA LEU A 105 -12.86 0.83 -17.14
C LEU A 105 -12.72 0.99 -15.63
N ILE A 106 -13.55 1.81 -14.96
CA ILE A 106 -13.44 2.05 -13.52
C ILE A 106 -13.58 0.74 -12.73
N PRO A 107 -14.66 -0.06 -12.87
CA PRO A 107 -14.86 -1.28 -12.10
C PRO A 107 -13.73 -2.33 -12.22
N PRO A 108 -13.26 -2.72 -13.42
CA PRO A 108 -12.17 -3.67 -13.53
C PRO A 108 -10.86 -3.12 -12.95
N VAL A 109 -10.60 -1.81 -13.06
CA VAL A 109 -9.43 -1.19 -12.41
C VAL A 109 -9.54 -1.27 -10.89
N ILE A 110 -10.73 -1.04 -10.32
CA ILE A 110 -10.96 -1.21 -8.86
C ILE A 110 -10.64 -2.64 -8.42
N LEU A 111 -11.20 -3.62 -9.11
CA LEU A 111 -10.99 -5.03 -8.81
C LEU A 111 -9.52 -5.43 -8.95
N CYS A 112 -8.83 -4.93 -9.98
CA CYS A 112 -7.40 -5.18 -10.16
C CYS A 112 -6.58 -4.58 -8.99
N ILE A 113 -6.85 -3.35 -8.56
CA ILE A 113 -6.13 -2.72 -7.44
C ILE A 113 -6.32 -3.53 -6.16
N GLU A 114 -7.55 -3.95 -5.85
CA GLU A 114 -7.83 -4.79 -4.68
C GLU A 114 -7.13 -6.15 -4.76
N TRP A 115 -7.17 -6.78 -5.94
CA TRP A 115 -6.49 -8.05 -6.17
C TRP A 115 -4.97 -7.94 -6.01
N PHE A 116 -4.35 -6.92 -6.60
CA PHE A 116 -2.92 -6.64 -6.42
C PHE A 116 -2.57 -6.38 -4.96
N ARG A 117 -3.42 -5.64 -4.22
CA ARG A 117 -3.19 -5.37 -2.80
C ARG A 117 -3.22 -6.64 -1.96
N LYS A 118 -4.22 -7.51 -2.17
CA LYS A 118 -4.31 -8.82 -1.49
C LYS A 118 -3.08 -9.68 -1.81
N LEU A 119 -2.69 -9.75 -3.09
CA LEU A 119 -1.52 -10.52 -3.53
C LEU A 119 -0.22 -9.99 -2.92
N LEU A 120 -0.03 -8.68 -2.85
CA LEU A 120 1.14 -8.06 -2.22
C LEU A 120 1.17 -8.32 -0.70
N PHE A 121 0.02 -8.32 -0.03
CA PHE A 121 -0.07 -8.63 1.39
C PHE A 121 0.28 -10.10 1.66
N GLU A 122 -0.29 -11.04 0.90
CA GLU A 122 0.04 -12.46 1.02
C GLU A 122 1.51 -12.73 0.69
N ARG A 123 2.06 -12.08 -0.33
CA ARG A 123 3.49 -12.19 -0.66
C ARG A 123 4.36 -11.61 0.45
N ALA A 124 3.96 -10.51 1.07
CA ALA A 124 4.67 -9.94 2.20
C ALA A 124 4.67 -10.91 3.38
N LEU A 125 3.54 -11.53 3.71
CA LEU A 125 3.43 -12.54 4.75
C LEU A 125 4.31 -13.77 4.48
N LYS A 126 4.33 -14.28 3.24
CA LYS A 126 5.19 -15.42 2.86
C LYS A 126 6.68 -15.14 2.99
N ASN A 127 7.09 -13.87 2.92
CA ASN A 127 8.49 -13.47 3.01
C ASN A 127 8.95 -13.15 4.43
N LEU A 128 8.06 -13.22 5.43
CA LEU A 128 8.42 -13.03 6.83
C LEU A 128 9.18 -14.26 7.34
N THR A 129 10.21 -14.01 8.14
CA THR A 129 10.94 -15.04 8.88
C THR A 129 10.18 -15.46 10.14
N ILE A 130 9.39 -14.55 10.70
CA ILE A 130 8.53 -14.80 11.86
C ILE A 130 7.24 -15.52 11.46
N SER A 131 6.81 -16.47 12.30
CA SER A 131 5.52 -17.14 12.13
C SER A 131 4.36 -16.21 12.52
N VAL A 132 3.34 -16.10 11.67
CA VAL A 132 2.14 -15.29 11.90
C VAL A 132 0.89 -16.16 11.79
N ASN A 133 0.15 -16.30 12.89
CA ASN A 133 -1.02 -17.17 13.00
C ASN A 133 -2.32 -16.37 13.14
N GLY A 134 -3.43 -16.93 12.67
CA GLY A 134 -4.79 -16.36 12.84
C GLY A 134 -5.12 -15.16 11.94
N TYR A 135 -4.20 -14.72 11.08
CA TYR A 135 -4.48 -13.62 10.14
C TYR A 135 -5.56 -13.98 9.11
N ARG A 136 -5.66 -15.27 8.72
CA ARG A 136 -6.65 -15.73 7.74
C ARG A 136 -8.06 -15.67 8.31
N ASP A 137 -8.23 -16.11 9.56
CA ASP A 137 -9.51 -16.10 10.25
C ASP A 137 -10.10 -14.68 10.34
N VAL A 138 -9.23 -13.67 10.42
CA VAL A 138 -9.61 -12.26 10.40
C VAL A 138 -9.92 -11.76 8.99
N LEU A 139 -9.13 -12.13 7.98
CA LEU A 139 -9.31 -11.65 6.60
C LEU A 139 -10.49 -12.30 5.88
N GLU A 140 -10.74 -13.58 6.16
CA GLU A 140 -11.75 -14.40 5.51
C GLU A 140 -13.00 -14.58 6.39
N HIS A 141 -13.12 -13.78 7.46
CA HIS A 141 -14.25 -13.87 8.37
C HIS A 141 -15.57 -13.68 7.59
N PRO A 142 -16.58 -14.55 7.75
CA PRO A 142 -17.83 -14.49 6.99
C PRO A 142 -18.59 -13.17 7.17
N GLU A 143 -18.47 -12.58 8.35
CA GLU A 143 -19.09 -11.30 8.71
C GLU A 143 -18.13 -10.11 8.52
N SER A 144 -17.00 -10.31 7.84
CA SER A 144 -16.12 -9.20 7.51
C SER A 144 -16.84 -8.22 6.58
N GLY A 145 -16.83 -6.94 6.96
CA GLY A 145 -17.56 -5.90 6.24
C GLY A 145 -17.01 -4.53 6.56
N PHE A 146 -17.37 -3.53 5.74
CA PHE A 146 -16.84 -2.17 5.88
C PHE A 146 -17.25 -1.52 7.22
N TYR A 147 -18.52 -1.70 7.61
CA TYR A 147 -19.08 -1.17 8.85
C TYR A 147 -18.93 -2.11 10.04
N LYS A 148 -18.45 -3.33 9.82
CA LYS A 148 -18.34 -4.38 10.83
C LYS A 148 -16.94 -4.39 11.43
N TRP A 149 -16.86 -4.06 12.71
CA TRP A 149 -15.63 -4.01 13.47
C TRP A 149 -15.55 -5.17 14.46
N PHE A 150 -14.38 -5.78 14.57
CA PHE A 150 -14.10 -6.86 15.50
C PHE A 150 -13.05 -6.39 16.50
N VAL A 151 -13.19 -6.73 17.77
CA VAL A 151 -12.11 -6.56 18.72
C VAL A 151 -11.07 -7.64 18.43
N LEU A 152 -9.88 -7.21 18.02
CA LEU A 152 -8.75 -8.08 17.75
C LEU A 152 -7.76 -8.02 18.89
N GLU A 153 -7.04 -9.12 19.07
CA GLU A 153 -5.86 -9.22 19.93
C GLU A 153 -4.67 -9.64 19.08
N LEU A 154 -3.56 -8.93 19.27
CA LEU A 154 -2.25 -9.21 18.72
C LEU A 154 -1.34 -9.60 19.87
N ASN A 155 -0.89 -10.85 19.90
CA ASN A 155 0.05 -11.33 20.90
C ASN A 155 1.37 -11.70 20.23
N VAL A 156 2.44 -11.00 20.60
CA VAL A 156 3.80 -11.26 20.13
C VAL A 156 4.51 -12.14 21.16
N ALA A 157 4.67 -13.42 20.84
CA ALA A 157 5.47 -14.34 21.64
C ALA A 157 6.96 -14.08 21.39
N SER A 158 7.68 -13.68 22.42
CA SER A 158 9.11 -13.35 22.33
C SER A 158 9.87 -13.76 23.58
N ASP A 159 11.15 -14.11 23.39
CA ASP A 159 12.06 -14.54 24.44
C ASP A 159 12.94 -13.38 24.95
N ARG A 160 13.18 -12.38 24.10
CA ARG A 160 14.03 -11.21 24.35
C ARG A 160 13.46 -9.98 23.64
N ASN A 161 14.02 -8.80 23.92
CA ASN A 161 13.62 -7.53 23.30
C ASN A 161 12.16 -7.12 23.57
N GLN A 162 11.65 -7.43 24.76
CA GLN A 162 10.29 -7.10 25.16
C GLN A 162 10.03 -5.58 25.11
N GLU A 163 11.02 -4.75 25.46
CA GLU A 163 10.93 -3.29 25.39
C GLU A 163 10.75 -2.78 23.95
N ALA A 164 11.56 -3.29 23.01
CA ALA A 164 11.47 -2.91 21.61
C ALA A 164 10.13 -3.37 20.98
N ILE A 165 9.66 -4.56 21.35
CA ILE A 165 8.35 -5.08 20.93
C ILE A 165 7.23 -4.21 21.52
N SER A 166 7.31 -3.86 22.80
CA SER A 166 6.35 -2.97 23.45
C SER A 166 6.30 -1.61 22.77
N ALA A 167 7.46 -1.03 22.42
CA ALA A 167 7.52 0.25 21.70
C ALA A 167 6.93 0.15 20.28
N LEU A 168 7.13 -0.97 19.58
CA LEU A 168 6.52 -1.20 18.26
C LEU A 168 4.99 -1.36 18.36
N LEU A 169 4.51 -2.07 19.37
CA LEU A 169 3.07 -2.21 19.64
C LEU A 169 2.46 -0.87 20.07
N GLU A 170 3.15 -0.09 20.91
CA GLU A 170 2.74 1.25 21.29
C GLU A 170 2.63 2.16 20.06
N SER A 171 3.67 2.21 19.23
CA SER A 171 3.67 2.97 17.96
C SER A 171 2.50 2.55 17.07
N PHE A 172 2.23 1.25 17.00
CA PHE A 172 1.07 0.72 16.29
C PHE A 172 -0.25 1.21 16.87
N THR A 173 -0.44 1.19 18.20
CA THR A 173 -1.68 1.66 18.84
C THR A 173 -1.91 3.16 18.65
N ILE A 174 -0.84 3.97 18.72
CA ILE A 174 -0.90 5.42 18.46
C ILE A 174 -1.34 5.67 17.01
N ARG A 175 -0.72 4.97 16.06
CA ARG A 175 -1.06 5.10 14.64
C ARG A 175 -2.47 4.62 14.34
N ALA A 176 -2.91 3.54 14.96
CA ALA A 176 -4.28 3.03 14.85
C ALA A 176 -5.28 4.04 15.39
N LYS A 177 -5.02 4.61 16.56
CA LYS A 177 -5.85 5.66 17.16
C LYS A 177 -5.97 6.87 16.23
N LYS A 178 -4.85 7.36 15.71
CA LYS A 178 -4.82 8.53 14.80
C LYS A 178 -5.58 8.29 13.49
N LEU A 179 -5.43 7.10 12.89
CA LEU A 179 -5.99 6.81 11.57
C LEU A 179 -7.46 6.40 11.60
N PHE A 180 -7.94 5.77 12.67
CA PHE A 180 -9.21 5.04 12.62
C PHE A 180 -10.26 5.52 13.59
N TYR A 181 -9.90 6.36 14.56
CA TYR A 181 -10.84 6.87 15.56
C TYR A 181 -10.93 8.38 15.45
N MET A 182 -12.14 8.91 15.55
CA MET A 182 -12.36 10.36 15.62
C MET A 182 -11.78 10.91 16.94
N HIS A 183 -11.29 12.15 16.89
CA HIS A 183 -10.79 12.83 18.09
C HIS A 183 -11.90 13.54 18.89
N ASP A 184 -13.10 13.68 18.31
CA ASP A 184 -14.22 14.33 18.96
C ASP A 184 -14.80 13.42 20.05
N TRP A 185 -14.50 13.77 21.31
CA TRP A 185 -14.88 13.05 22.52
C TRP A 185 -16.39 13.03 22.83
N ASP A 186 -17.20 13.75 22.04
CA ASP A 186 -18.66 13.87 22.24
C ASP A 186 -19.49 12.82 21.47
N ILE A 187 -18.86 11.96 20.68
CA ILE A 187 -19.54 10.82 20.04
C ILE A 187 -19.45 9.63 20.98
N LYS A 188 -20.60 8.98 21.29
CA LYS A 188 -20.63 7.66 21.94
C LYS A 188 -19.93 6.66 21.02
N GLU A 189 -18.61 6.51 21.19
CA GLU A 189 -17.78 5.61 20.40
C GLU A 189 -18.01 4.16 20.86
N PRO A 190 -18.70 3.31 20.08
CA PRO A 190 -18.95 1.92 20.46
C PRO A 190 -17.71 1.03 20.27
N ARG A 191 -16.67 1.51 19.57
CA ARG A 191 -15.44 0.75 19.29
C ARG A 191 -14.49 0.77 20.49
N THR A 192 -13.78 -0.33 20.66
CA THR A 192 -12.67 -0.41 21.62
C THR A 192 -11.44 0.25 21.01
N PHE A 193 -10.91 1.30 21.63
CA PHE A 193 -9.63 1.89 21.24
C PHE A 193 -8.49 0.90 21.39
N TRP A 194 -7.53 0.93 20.46
CA TRP A 194 -6.31 0.14 20.57
C TRP A 194 -5.52 0.51 21.83
N LYS A 195 -5.24 -0.49 22.66
CA LYS A 195 -4.39 -0.41 23.84
C LYS A 195 -3.32 -1.48 23.74
N HIS A 196 -2.16 -1.21 24.30
CA HIS A 196 -1.10 -2.20 24.41
C HIS A 196 -0.79 -2.46 25.89
N SER A 197 -0.34 -3.67 26.17
CA SER A 197 0.17 -4.12 27.46
C SER A 197 1.33 -5.07 27.20
N ALA A 198 2.55 -4.60 27.42
CA ALA A 198 3.79 -5.34 27.16
C ALA A 198 3.85 -5.93 25.74
N ASN A 199 3.59 -7.24 25.59
CA ASN A 199 3.66 -7.99 24.34
C ASN A 199 2.30 -8.21 23.65
N VAL A 200 1.24 -7.62 24.18
CA VAL A 200 -0.12 -7.73 23.65
C VAL A 200 -0.64 -6.35 23.25
N ALA A 201 -1.34 -6.28 22.11
CA ALA A 201 -2.14 -5.12 21.74
C ALA A 201 -3.55 -5.58 21.35
N SER A 202 -4.57 -4.89 21.84
CA SER A 202 -5.96 -5.21 21.53
C SER A 202 -6.77 -3.96 21.22
N GLY A 203 -7.74 -4.11 20.31
CA GLY A 203 -8.58 -3.00 19.88
C GLY A 203 -9.49 -3.39 18.73
N SER A 204 -10.49 -2.56 18.47
CA SER A 204 -11.39 -2.76 17.34
C SER A 204 -10.67 -2.51 16.01
N ALA A 205 -10.84 -3.45 15.08
CA ALA A 205 -10.37 -3.35 13.71
C ALA A 205 -11.39 -3.96 12.76
N ASN A 206 -11.52 -3.35 11.59
CA ASN A 206 -12.16 -3.98 10.45
C ASN A 206 -11.08 -4.57 9.51
N SER A 207 -11.53 -5.24 8.44
CA SER A 207 -10.64 -5.89 7.45
C SER A 207 -9.58 -4.96 6.85
N ARG A 208 -9.76 -3.64 6.90
CA ARG A 208 -8.83 -2.65 6.36
C ARG A 208 -7.71 -2.28 7.31
N VAL A 209 -8.03 -2.10 8.59
CA VAL A 209 -7.02 -1.90 9.66
C VAL A 209 -6.06 -3.09 9.69
N VAL A 210 -6.64 -4.29 9.55
CA VAL A 210 -5.93 -5.58 9.52
C VAL A 210 -4.91 -5.59 8.38
N LEU A 211 -5.29 -5.21 7.16
CA LEU A 211 -4.36 -5.26 6.02
C LEU A 211 -3.25 -4.21 6.09
N LEU A 212 -3.57 -2.99 6.50
CA LEU A 212 -2.63 -1.86 6.42
C LEU A 212 -1.66 -1.80 7.60
N LEU A 213 -2.18 -1.80 8.83
CA LEU A 213 -1.33 -1.61 10.00
C LEU A 213 -0.63 -2.88 10.43
N LEU A 214 -1.28 -4.05 10.29
CA LEU A 214 -0.60 -5.30 10.61
C LEU A 214 0.55 -5.53 9.65
N ARG A 215 0.43 -5.18 8.36
CA ARG A 215 1.56 -5.28 7.43
C ARG A 215 2.76 -4.45 7.89
N ASP A 216 2.55 -3.18 8.23
CA ASP A 216 3.62 -2.30 8.71
C ASP A 216 4.25 -2.83 10.01
N LEU A 217 3.42 -3.26 10.97
CA LEU A 217 3.87 -3.85 12.22
C LEU A 217 4.67 -5.13 11.98
N LEU A 218 4.16 -6.06 11.17
CA LEU A 218 4.81 -7.34 10.88
C LEU A 218 6.15 -7.15 10.17
N VAL A 219 6.26 -6.20 9.25
CA VAL A 219 7.54 -5.87 8.60
C VAL A 219 8.56 -5.32 9.61
N LYS A 220 8.12 -4.49 10.55
CA LYS A 220 9.01 -3.95 11.60
C LYS A 220 9.43 -5.03 12.60
N LEU A 221 8.50 -5.89 13.02
CA LEU A 221 8.80 -7.04 13.88
C LEU A 221 9.74 -8.02 13.20
N ASP A 222 9.55 -8.29 11.92
CA ASP A 222 10.44 -9.16 11.14
C ASP A 222 11.84 -8.55 10.99
N ARG A 223 11.96 -7.24 10.77
CA ARG A 223 13.26 -6.55 10.77
C ARG A 223 13.95 -6.65 12.13
N LEU A 224 13.21 -6.47 13.22
CA LEU A 224 13.74 -6.64 14.58
C LEU A 224 14.23 -8.09 14.78
N HIS A 225 13.44 -9.08 14.38
CA HIS A 225 13.81 -10.50 14.48
C HIS A 225 15.03 -10.85 13.63
N ARG A 226 15.16 -10.29 12.42
CA ARG A 226 16.34 -10.51 11.57
C ARG A 226 17.60 -9.87 12.15
N PHE A 227 17.47 -8.75 12.86
CA PHE A 227 18.58 -8.10 13.54
C PHE A 227 19.00 -8.91 14.77
N GLU A 228 18.03 -9.33 15.59
CA GLU A 228 18.25 -10.22 16.72
C GLU A 228 17.09 -11.22 16.84
N PRO A 229 17.33 -12.52 16.60
CA PRO A 229 16.29 -13.54 16.66
C PRO A 229 15.71 -13.69 18.07
N SER A 230 14.57 -13.02 18.32
CA SER A 230 13.92 -13.02 19.63
C SER A 230 12.42 -13.34 19.60
N ILE A 231 11.79 -13.22 18.44
CA ILE A 231 10.34 -13.40 18.24
C ILE A 231 10.04 -14.83 17.79
N ARG A 232 9.23 -15.58 18.56
CA ARG A 232 8.79 -16.94 18.20
C ARG A 232 7.62 -16.91 17.22
N SER A 233 6.59 -16.12 17.53
CA SER A 233 5.37 -16.05 16.72
C SER A 233 4.55 -14.80 17.01
N VAL A 234 3.77 -14.35 16.04
CA VAL A 234 2.71 -13.35 16.22
C VAL A 234 1.37 -14.04 16.05
N ASN A 235 0.56 -14.03 17.11
CA ASN A 235 -0.78 -14.63 17.10
C ASN A 235 -1.83 -13.52 17.02
N ILE A 236 -2.73 -13.64 16.06
CA ILE A 236 -3.84 -12.70 15.84
C ILE A 236 -5.13 -13.44 16.17
N LYS A 237 -5.95 -12.89 17.06
CA LYS A 237 -7.22 -13.49 17.48
C LYS A 237 -8.35 -12.49 17.44
N ILE A 238 -9.56 -12.97 17.18
CA ILE A 238 -10.79 -12.21 17.36
C ILE A 238 -11.27 -12.47 18.80
N LEU A 239 -11.45 -11.41 19.57
CA LEU A 239 -11.96 -11.48 20.94
C LEU A 239 -13.49 -11.31 20.99
N SER A 240 -14.04 -10.40 20.20
CA SER A 240 -15.48 -10.10 20.17
C SER A 240 -15.90 -9.32 18.92
N GLY A 241 -17.20 -9.21 18.68
CA GLY A 241 -17.79 -8.54 17.52
C GLY A 241 -18.73 -9.47 16.72
N PRO A 242 -19.24 -9.01 15.56
CA PRO A 242 -19.03 -7.69 14.97
C PRO A 242 -19.86 -6.60 15.69
N ILE A 243 -19.27 -5.42 15.80
CA ILE A 243 -19.98 -4.18 16.14
C ILE A 243 -20.19 -3.41 14.84
N GLU A 244 -21.44 -3.09 14.52
CA GLU A 244 -21.77 -2.24 13.38
C GLU A 244 -21.66 -0.77 13.79
N VAL A 245 -20.94 0.01 12.97
CA VAL A 245 -20.67 1.42 13.24
C VAL A 245 -21.07 2.26 12.02
N GLU A 246 -21.77 3.37 12.27
CA GLU A 246 -22.24 4.28 11.22
C GLU A 246 -21.11 4.85 10.35
N ALA A 247 -21.42 5.15 9.09
CA ALA A 247 -20.46 5.61 8.09
C ALA A 247 -19.67 6.87 8.48
N ARG A 248 -20.29 7.78 9.25
CA ARG A 248 -19.65 9.04 9.69
C ARG A 248 -18.47 8.80 10.63
N VAL A 249 -18.54 7.76 11.45
CA VAL A 249 -17.53 7.41 12.47
C VAL A 249 -16.32 6.66 11.86
N ASN A 250 -16.46 6.19 10.61
CA ASN A 250 -15.40 5.57 9.82
C ASN A 250 -14.56 6.58 9.00
N GLN A 251 -14.90 7.87 9.04
CA GLN A 251 -14.08 8.91 8.40
C GLN A 251 -12.80 9.09 9.22
N SER A 252 -11.69 8.56 8.69
CA SER A 252 -10.36 8.81 9.25
C SER A 252 -10.07 10.31 9.26
N ASN A 253 -9.48 10.82 10.34
CA ASN A 253 -9.03 12.21 10.39
C ASN A 253 -8.08 12.53 9.22
N SER A 254 -8.36 13.63 8.53
CA SER A 254 -7.56 14.18 7.45
C SER A 254 -6.51 15.16 7.99
N ASP A 255 -5.22 14.86 7.77
CA ASP A 255 -4.16 15.89 7.63
C ASP A 255 -3.97 16.22 6.14
#